data_AF-A0A182NXD6-F1
#
_entry.id   AF-A0A182NXD6-F1
#
_cell.length_a   1.000
_cell.length_b   1.000
_cell.length_c   1.000
_cell.angle_alpha   90.00
_cell.angle_beta   90.00
_cell.angle_gamma   90.00
#
_symmetry.space_group_name_H-M   'P 1'
#
loop_
_entity.id
_entity.type
_entity.pdbx_description
1 polymer ?
#
loop_
_entity_poly.entity_id
_entity_poly.type
_entity_poly.pdbx_seq_one_letter_code
_entity_poly.pdbx_strand_id
1 'polypeptide(L)' 'MSGFEKGYVPEKILGATEKNKELLFLIQWKDKDKAQLVKSKEARKHCPQLVIDFYEERLIWQTAETPGE' A
#
# COMPACT_ATOMS: atom_id res chain seq x y z
N MET A 1 -15.16 -8.52 -6.03
CA MET A 1 -14.23 -8.36 -7.15
C MET A 1 -13.34 -7.14 -6.90
N SER A 2 -12.03 -7.36 -6.83
CA SER A 2 -11.02 -6.30 -6.69
C SER A 2 -10.88 -5.49 -7.98
N GLY A 3 -10.27 -4.29 -7.92
CA GLY A 3 -9.98 -3.51 -9.12
C GLY A 3 -9.09 -4.25 -10.11
N PHE A 4 -8.20 -5.14 -9.63
CA PHE A 4 -7.35 -5.98 -10.47
C PHE A 4 -8.14 -6.97 -11.31
N GLU A 5 -9.16 -7.62 -10.75
CA GLU A 5 -10.03 -8.55 -11.52
C GLU A 5 -10.84 -7.83 -12.61
N LYS A 6 -11.02 -6.52 -12.48
CA LYS A 6 -11.69 -5.67 -13.48
C LYS A 6 -10.73 -5.08 -14.52
N GLY A 7 -9.44 -5.38 -14.43
CA GLY A 7 -8.41 -4.83 -15.31
C GLY A 7 -8.13 -3.33 -15.09
N TYR A 8 -8.46 -2.80 -13.92
CA TYR A 8 -8.17 -1.39 -13.61
C TYR A 8 -6.66 -1.19 -13.42
N VAL A 9 -6.16 -0.06 -13.91
CA VAL A 9 -4.75 0.31 -13.75
C VAL A 9 -4.57 0.94 -12.37
N PRO A 10 -3.74 0.38 -11.48
CA PRO A 10 -3.45 0.99 -10.19
C PRO A 10 -2.63 2.27 -10.42
N GLU A 11 -3.01 3.34 -9.73
CA GLU A 11 -2.38 4.66 -9.88
C GLU A 11 -1.53 5.00 -8.65
N LYS A 12 -2.06 4.80 -7.44
CA LYS A 12 -1.35 5.11 -6.19
C LYS A 12 -1.87 4.28 -5.03
N ILE A 13 -0.99 3.96 -4.07
CA ILE A 13 -1.39 3.47 -2.76
C ILE A 13 -1.56 4.67 -1.82
N LEU A 14 -2.78 4.89 -1.35
CA LEU A 14 -3.12 6.03 -0.50
C LEU A 14 -2.81 5.78 0.98
N GLY A 15 -2.88 4.51 1.40
CA GLY A 15 -2.67 4.13 2.79
C GLY A 15 -2.67 2.61 2.96
N ALA A 16 -2.40 2.18 4.19
CA ALA A 16 -2.42 0.78 4.57
C ALA A 16 -3.19 0.61 5.89
N THR A 17 -3.78 -0.56 6.07
CA THR A 17 -4.46 -0.94 7.32
C THR A 17 -4.29 -2.43 7.55
N GLU A 18 -4.39 -2.86 8.81
CA GLU A 18 -4.42 -4.28 9.16
C GLU A 18 -5.85 -4.70 9.48
N LYS A 19 -6.30 -5.81 8.88
CA LYS A 19 -7.55 -6.47 9.24
C LYS A 19 -7.31 -7.96 9.37
N ASN A 20 -7.64 -8.54 10.53
CA ASN A 20 -7.46 -9.97 10.80
C ASN A 20 -6.01 -10.46 10.54
N LYS A 21 -5.00 -9.69 10.99
CA LYS A 21 -3.57 -9.97 10.77
C LYS A 21 -3.15 -10.00 9.30
N GLU A 22 -3.99 -9.48 8.41
CA GLU A 22 -3.68 -9.30 7.00
C GLU A 22 -3.46 -7.81 6.74
N LEU A 23 -2.36 -7.48 6.06
CA LEU A 23 -2.09 -6.12 5.58
C LEU A 23 -2.89 -5.87 4.31
N LEU A 24 -3.65 -4.78 4.29
CA LEU A 24 -4.40 -4.28 3.15
C LEU A 24 -3.90 -2.89 2.75
N PHE A 25 -3.90 -2.63 1.45
CA PHE A 25 -3.61 -1.33 0.86
C PHE A 25 -4.89 -0.69 0.34
N LEU A 26 -5.04 0.61 0.56
CA LEU A 26 -6.07 1.41 -0.09
C LEU A 26 -5.51 1.91 -1.43
N ILE A 27 -5.97 1.32 -2.53
CA ILE A 27 -5.46 1.60 -3.88
C ILE A 27 -6.42 2.54 -4.62
N GLN A 28 -5.87 3.64 -5.13
CA GLN A 28 -6.50 4.49 -6.15
C GLN A 28 -6.23 3.90 -7.54
N TRP A 29 -7.24 3.97 -8.39
CA TRP A 29 -7.20 3.43 -9.75
C TRP A 29 -7.31 4.57 -10.75
N LYS A 30 -6.59 4.46 -11.86
CA LYS A 30 -6.61 5.45 -12.92
C LYS A 30 -8.04 5.64 -13.45
N ASP A 31 -8.45 6.88 -13.62
CA ASP A 31 -9.78 7.27 -14.11
C ASP A 31 -10.94 6.70 -13.28
N LYS A 32 -10.73 6.49 -11.98
CA LYS A 32 -11.77 6.06 -11.01
C LYS A 32 -11.73 6.92 -9.75
N ASP A 33 -12.89 7.44 -9.35
CA ASP A 33 -13.02 8.24 -8.13
C ASP A 33 -12.96 7.41 -6.85
N LYS A 34 -13.26 6.11 -6.95
CA LYS A 34 -13.37 5.22 -5.78
C LYS A 34 -12.11 4.39 -5.59
N ALA A 35 -11.36 4.68 -4.53
CA ALA A 35 -10.32 3.82 -4.03
C ALA A 35 -10.90 2.52 -3.42
N GLN A 36 -10.11 1.45 -3.42
CA GLN A 36 -10.54 0.15 -2.88
C GLN A 36 -9.46 -0.46 -2.00
N LEU A 37 -9.89 -1.15 -0.94
CA LEU A 37 -8.99 -1.97 -0.13
C LEU A 37 -8.64 -3.25 -0.88
N VAL A 38 -7.36 -3.53 -0.99
CA VAL A 38 -6.79 -4.70 -1.65
C VAL A 38 -5.78 -5.37 -0.74
N LYS A 39 -5.77 -6.70 -0.71
CA LYS A 39 -4.79 -7.47 0.07
C LYS A 39 -3.38 -7.16 -0.42
N SER A 40 -2.45 -6.97 0.50
CA SER A 40 -1.03 -6.72 0.18
C SER A 40 -0.40 -7.81 -0.69
N LYS A 41 -0.86 -9.07 -0.58
CA LYS A 41 -0.42 -10.18 -1.44
C LYS A 41 -0.74 -9.92 -2.92
N GLU A 42 -1.93 -9.40 -3.21
CA GLU A 42 -2.36 -9.08 -4.58
C GLU A 42 -1.61 -7.87 -5.12
N ALA A 43 -1.50 -6.80 -4.32
CA ALA A 43 -0.77 -5.60 -4.74
C ALA A 43 0.69 -5.89 -5.07
N ARG A 44 1.38 -6.71 -4.28
CA ARG A 44 2.77 -7.13 -4.55
C ARG A 44 2.92 -7.91 -5.86
N LYS A 45 1.88 -8.64 -6.26
CA LYS A 45 1.89 -9.41 -7.51
C LYS A 45 1.60 -8.53 -8.72
N HIS A 46 0.64 -7.61 -8.61
CA HIS A 46 0.14 -6.83 -9.74
C HIS A 46 0.86 -5.50 -9.96
N CYS A 47 1.32 -4.84 -8.89
CA CYS A 47 1.98 -3.54 -8.96
C CYS A 47 3.12 -3.42 -7.93
N PRO A 48 4.17 -4.25 -8.03
CA PRO A 48 5.25 -4.28 -7.05
C PRO A 48 5.96 -2.93 -6.87
N GLN A 49 6.15 -2.17 -7.96
CA GLN A 49 6.82 -0.86 -7.87
C GLN A 49 6.02 0.14 -7.04
N LEU A 50 4.69 0.23 -7.22
CA LEU A 50 3.85 1.08 -6.38
C LEU A 50 3.88 0.69 -4.90
N VAL A 51 4.08 -0.60 -4.60
CA VAL A 51 4.24 -1.07 -3.22
C VAL A 51 5.58 -0.62 -2.65
N ILE A 52 6.65 -0.68 -3.44
CA ILE A 52 7.99 -0.21 -3.05
C ILE A 52 7.95 1.30 -2.81
N ASP A 53 7.46 2.08 -3.78
CA ASP A 53 7.33 3.54 -3.69
C ASP A 53 6.56 3.94 -2.42
N PHE A 54 5.45 3.26 -2.14
CA PHE A 54 4.64 3.51 -0.95
C PHE A 54 5.42 3.36 0.36
N TYR A 55 6.27 2.33 0.45
CA TYR A 55 7.10 2.08 1.63
C TYR A 55 8.29 3.04 1.71
N GLU A 56 8.95 3.35 0.58
CA GLU A 56 10.05 4.31 0.53
C GLU A 56 9.61 5.71 0.97
N GLU A 57 8.44 6.16 0.52
CA GLU A 57 7.83 7.43 0.95
C GLU A 57 7.55 7.49 2.47
N ARG A 58 7.40 6.33 3.13
CA ARG A 58 6.99 6.20 4.54
C ARG A 58 8.07 5.59 5.42
N LEU A 59 9.28 5.43 4.91
CA LEU A 59 10.40 4.87 5.64
C LEU A 59 10.84 5.87 6.72
N ILE A 60 10.79 5.43 7.98
CA ILE A 60 11.25 6.23 9.12
C ILE A 60 12.50 5.56 9.69
N TRP A 61 13.61 6.31 9.72
CA TRP A 61 14.82 5.89 10.39
C TRP A 61 14.67 6.16 11.89
N GLN A 62 14.56 5.11 12.70
CA GLN A 62 14.65 5.26 14.14
C GLN A 62 16.10 5.59 14.50
N THR A 63 16.37 6.84 14.87
CA THR A 63 17.61 7.17 15.58
C THR A 63 17.47 6.60 16.98
N ALA A 64 18.36 5.68 17.36
CA ALA A 64 18.41 5.21 18.73
C ALA A 64 18.67 6.41 19.65
N GLU A 65 17.64 6.87 20.37
CA GLU A 65 17.86 7.73 21.52
C GLU A 65 18.71 6.92 22.50
N THR A 66 19.94 7.36 22.72
CA THR A 66 20.79 6.80 23.76
C THR A 66 20.17 7.27 25.08
N PRO A 67 19.63 6.39 25.94
CA PRO A 67 19.07 6.84 27.21
C PRO A 67 20.23 7.21 28.13
N GLY A 68 20.42 8.52 28.35
CA GLY A 68 21.13 9.12 29.50
C GLY A 68 22.65 8.96 29.55
N GLU A 69 23.37 10.07 29.32
CA GLU A 69 24.57 10.40 30.10
C GLU A 69 24.17 10.96 31.47
#